data_AF-A0ABD8B5X6-F1
#
_entry.id   AF-A0ABD8B5X6-F1
#
_cell.length_a   1.000
_cell.length_b   1.000
_cell.length_c   1.000
_cell.angle_alpha   90.00
_cell.angle_beta   90.00
_cell.angle_gamma   90.00
#
_symmetry.space_group_name_H-M   'P 1'
#
loop_
_entity.id
_entity.type
_entity.pdbx_description
1 polymer ?
#
loop_
_entity_poly.entity_id
_entity_poly.type
_entity_poly.pdbx_seq_one_letter_code
_entity_poly.pdbx_strand_id
1 'polypeptide(L)' 'MDDFTGQDLFTMKSDVAETVWRAVHDTTGRLRFPAGPDAVRLAQAK' A
#
# COMPACT_ATOMS: atom_id res chain seq x y z
N MET A 1 -19.85 -9.09 7.47
CA MET A 1 -19.31 -8.35 6.31
C MET A 1 -18.68 -7.07 6.88
N ASP A 2 -17.79 -7.21 7.86
CA ASP A 2 -17.41 -6.10 8.75
C ASP A 2 -15.90 -5.79 8.67
N ASP A 3 -15.13 -6.62 7.97
CA ASP A 3 -13.66 -6.51 7.95
C ASP A 3 -13.11 -5.47 6.95
N PHE A 4 -13.88 -5.09 5.94
CA PHE A 4 -13.44 -4.11 4.93
C PHE A 4 -13.87 -2.67 5.28
N THR A 5 -15.01 -2.50 5.95
CA THR A 5 -15.58 -1.19 6.30
C THR A 5 -15.10 -0.66 7.64
N GLY A 6 -14.51 -1.51 8.51
CA GLY A 6 -13.95 -1.12 9.80
C GLY A 6 -12.53 -0.56 9.76
N GLN A 7 -12.01 -0.19 8.59
CA GLN A 7 -10.68 0.41 8.47
C GLN A 7 -10.76 1.93 8.65
N ASP A 8 -10.15 2.45 9.72
CA ASP A 8 -10.06 3.90 9.98
C ASP A 8 -8.93 4.59 9.18
N LEU A 9 -7.96 3.82 8.68
CA LEU A 9 -6.80 4.34 7.97
C LEU A 9 -6.81 3.90 6.51
N PHE A 10 -6.98 4.88 5.63
CA PHE A 10 -7.03 4.71 4.18
C PHE A 10 -5.76 5.23 3.51
N THR A 11 -5.43 4.64 2.36
CA THR A 11 -4.39 5.17 1.47
C THR A 11 -4.73 6.61 1.07
N MET A 12 -3.80 7.53 1.34
CA MET A 12 -3.87 8.91 0.91
C MET A 12 -3.11 9.13 -0.41
N LYS A 13 -3.35 10.28 -1.04
CA LYS A 13 -2.66 10.65 -2.30
C LYS A 13 -1.13 10.71 -2.14
N SER A 14 -0.66 11.16 -0.98
CA SER A 14 0.77 11.20 -0.63
C SER A 14 1.39 9.81 -0.61
N ASP A 15 0.68 8.84 -0.05
CA ASP A 15 1.15 7.46 0.09
C ASP A 15 1.35 6.82 -1.29
N VAL A 16 0.42 7.09 -2.22
CA VAL A 16 0.54 6.66 -3.62
C VAL A 16 1.75 7.31 -4.29
N ALA A 17 1.92 8.63 -4.14
CA ALA A 17 3.03 9.35 -4.77
C ALA A 17 4.40 8.83 -4.29
N GLU A 18 4.57 8.66 -2.98
CA GLU A 18 5.78 8.10 -2.37
C GLU A 18 6.04 6.68 -2.85
N THR A 19 4.99 5.86 -2.94
CA THR A 19 5.11 4.46 -3.35
C THR A 19 5.51 4.31 -4.81
N VAL A 20 4.97 5.16 -5.69
CA VAL A 20 5.40 5.21 -7.10
C VAL A 20 6.85 5.66 -7.19
N TRP A 21 7.25 6.68 -6.43
CA TRP A 21 8.64 7.12 -6.40
C TRP A 21 9.57 5.98 -5.98
N ARG A 22 9.24 5.27 -4.90
CA ARG A 22 10.00 4.09 -4.44
C ARG A 22 10.06 2.97 -5.48
N ALA A 23 8.95 2.68 -6.14
CA ALA A 23 8.88 1.61 -7.14
C ALA A 23 9.77 1.89 -8.35
N VAL A 24 9.81 3.14 -8.82
CA VAL A 24 10.66 3.55 -9.95
C VAL A 24 12.15 3.47 -9.61
N HIS A 25 12.52 3.72 -8.35
CA HIS A 25 13.92 3.69 -7.90
C HIS A 25 14.35 2.33 -7.34
N ASP A 26 13.48 1.33 -7.35
CA ASP A 26 13.82 0.00 -6.87
C ASP A 26 14.70 -0.74 -7.90
N THR A 27 15.90 -1.11 -7.46
CA THR A 27 16.84 -1.92 -8.25
C THR A 27 16.84 -3.39 -7.83
N THR A 28 16.04 -3.74 -6.82
CA THR A 28 15.98 -5.11 -6.27
C THR A 28 15.03 -6.02 -7.05
N GLY A 29 14.19 -5.46 -7.93
CA GLY A 29 13.24 -6.21 -8.76
C GLY A 29 11.97 -6.59 -8.02
N ARG A 30 11.62 -5.86 -6.95
CA ARG A 30 10.38 -6.08 -6.19
C ARG A 30 9.18 -5.74 -7.07
N LEU A 31 8.21 -6.65 -7.14
CA LEU A 31 7.02 -6.48 -8.01
C LEU A 31 5.81 -5.84 -7.31
N ARG A 32 5.83 -5.73 -5.98
CA ARG A 32 4.68 -5.27 -5.18
C ARG A 32 5.08 -4.18 -4.20
N PHE A 33 4.46 -3.02 -4.35
CA PHE A 33 4.61 -1.85 -3.50
C PHE A 33 3.24 -1.41 -2.98
N PRO A 34 2.79 -1.89 -1.80
CA PRO A 34 1.54 -1.45 -1.21
C PRO A 34 1.65 0.02 -0.80
N ALA A 35 0.68 0.85 -1.19
CA ALA A 35 0.79 2.29 -1.10
C ALA A 35 0.57 2.86 0.30
N GLY A 36 -0.57 2.56 0.93
CA GLY A 36 -0.95 3.07 2.25
C GLY A 36 -1.34 1.98 3.25
N PRO A 37 -1.85 2.37 4.43
CA PRO A 37 -2.06 1.46 5.57
C PRO A 37 -3.02 0.30 5.28
N ASP A 38 -4.09 0.56 4.55
CA ASP A 38 -5.06 -0.44 4.11
C ASP A 38 -4.46 -1.40 3.08
N ALA A 39 -3.73 -0.89 2.09
CA ALA A 39 -3.03 -1.70 1.09
C ALA A 39 -1.93 -2.58 1.71
N VAL A 40 -1.22 -2.07 2.72
CA VAL A 40 -0.22 -2.82 3.50
C VAL A 40 -0.90 -3.93 4.28
N ARG A 41 -1.99 -3.63 4.98
CA ARG A 41 -2.77 -4.63 5.72
C ARG A 41 -3.25 -5.75 4.80
N LEU A 42 -3.74 -5.41 3.60
CA LEU A 42 -4.13 -6.40 2.60
C LEU A 42 -2.94 -7.23 2.12
N ALA A 43 -1.78 -6.61 1.87
CA ALA A 43 -0.59 -7.32 1.42
C ALA A 43 -0.04 -8.29 2.48
N GLN A 44 -0.22 -7.99 3.77
CA GLN A 44 0.18 -8.84 4.90
C GLN A 44 -0.82 -9.96 5.20
N ALA A 45 -2.09 -9.76 4.88
CA ALA A 45 -3.15 -10.75 5.10
C ALA A 45 -3.19 -11.86 4.03
N LYS A 46 -2.31 -11.79 3.03
CA LYS A 46 -2.18 -12.78 1.95
C LYS A 46 -1.14 -13.84 2.31
#